data_AF-A0A7W8AEK4-F1
#
_entry.id   AF-A0A7W8AEK4-F1
#
_cell.length_a   1.000
_cell.length_b   1.000
_cell.length_c   1.000
_cell.angle_alpha   90.00
_cell.angle_beta   90.00
_cell.angle_gamma   90.00
#
_symmetry.space_group_name_H-M   'P 1'
#
loop_
_entity.id
_entity.type
_entity.pdbx_description
1 polymer ?
#
loop_
_entity_poly.entity_id
_entity_poly.type
_entity_poly.pdbx_seq_one_letter_code
_entity_poly.pdbx_strand_id
1 'polypeptide(L)'
;MITVSRLLRQPATLVCLAFLLLLVVAAVAAPWLAPYDPSAVNVTGRLEGPSAAHWLGTDELGRDQLSRLIYGTRIALRASVQAVGLALVLGVPAGLVIGYFGGWWDRVAMRVVDAVSSIPALLLAFGVIALLGRGLTNAMLGVSVIFAIQLLRLTRGMVLAERELPYVDAARVLGLSAPRIMFGQILPNVAGPLIVQSSIYLGFAQLFEAMLSFLGLGVDVGDASWGQMLDRSRAYVGDQPWLPVFPGLAIMLTVLAFNLIGDGLRDAMSGARAPAPTWKPPPVRLVPAEPTRALLSVRSLTVAFPGAATVVEDVSFDIAEGEVFGLVGESGSGKTMTALALAGLLPPPGAVTQGSVRLAGRELLGLPDHELAALRGPEIGMIFQDPQSALSPVHTIGRQLIEPLRTHEGLSRRAALDRAAELLTLVGVPDARRRLGDHPHQFSGGMAQRVVIARALAAGPRLLIADEPTTALDVTVQCQVLDLLLDLRERFGMTILLITHDLGVVADVCDRVAVMRAGRIVEQAPVGGLFTTPEHPYTAALLAASGGAHA
;
A
#
# COMPACT_ATOMS: atom_id res chain seq x y z
N MET A 1 -12.59 -17.17 3.88
CA MET A 1 -14.01 -16.75 3.73
C MET A 1 -14.17 -15.26 3.39
N ILE A 2 -13.40 -14.33 3.96
CA ILE A 2 -13.53 -12.88 3.69
C ILE A 2 -13.25 -12.50 2.23
N THR A 3 -12.32 -13.18 1.56
CA THR A 3 -11.90 -12.90 0.17
C THR A 3 -13.00 -13.11 -0.87
N VAL A 4 -13.79 -14.19 -0.74
CA VAL A 4 -14.87 -14.52 -1.70
C VAL A 4 -16.00 -13.50 -1.62
N SER A 5 -16.40 -13.10 -0.41
CA SER A 5 -17.48 -12.12 -0.22
C SER A 5 -17.17 -10.74 -0.81
N ARG A 6 -15.89 -10.38 -0.94
CA ARG A 6 -15.43 -9.09 -1.52
C ARG A 6 -15.35 -9.17 -3.04
N LEU A 7 -14.87 -10.29 -3.57
CA LEU A 7 -14.88 -10.56 -5.00
C LEU A 7 -16.31 -10.45 -5.56
N LEU A 8 -17.29 -10.98 -4.82
CA LEU A 8 -18.70 -10.91 -5.18
C LEU A 8 -19.33 -9.50 -5.06
N ARG A 9 -18.61 -8.48 -4.57
CA ARG A 9 -19.10 -7.09 -4.52
C ARG A 9 -18.63 -6.26 -5.72
N GLN A 10 -17.74 -6.78 -6.55
CA GLN A 10 -17.22 -6.09 -7.73
C GLN A 10 -18.03 -6.52 -8.97
N PRO A 11 -18.87 -5.63 -9.55
CA PRO A 11 -19.77 -6.00 -10.63
C PRO A 11 -19.03 -6.46 -11.90
N ALA A 12 -17.89 -5.83 -12.23
CA ALA A 12 -17.07 -6.23 -13.36
C ALA A 12 -16.50 -7.66 -13.20
N THR A 13 -15.95 -7.97 -12.02
CA THR A 13 -15.40 -9.29 -11.70
C THR A 13 -16.47 -10.38 -11.71
N LEU A 14 -17.68 -10.07 -11.21
CA LEU A 14 -18.82 -10.98 -11.29
C LEU A 14 -19.21 -11.30 -12.74
N VAL A 15 -19.28 -10.29 -13.61
CA VAL A 15 -19.58 -10.49 -15.03
C VAL A 15 -18.53 -11.38 -15.70
N CYS A 16 -17.25 -11.14 -15.43
CA CYS A 16 -16.17 -11.98 -15.96
C CYS A 16 -16.20 -13.42 -15.42
N LEU A 17 -16.51 -13.60 -14.14
CA LEU A 17 -16.69 -14.94 -13.54
C LEU A 17 -17.89 -15.67 -14.13
N ALA A 18 -19.00 -14.99 -14.35
CA ALA A 18 -20.18 -15.54 -15.02
C ALA A 18 -19.86 -15.93 -16.46
N PHE A 19 -19.08 -15.12 -17.18
CA PHE A 19 -18.62 -15.43 -18.53
C PHE A 19 -17.69 -16.66 -18.56
N LEU A 20 -16.70 -16.75 -17.67
CA LEU A 20 -15.85 -17.95 -17.59
C LEU A 20 -16.66 -19.19 -17.19
N LEU A 21 -17.63 -19.07 -16.29
CA LEU A 21 -18.54 -20.16 -15.95
C LEU A 21 -19.35 -20.61 -17.17
N LEU A 22 -19.84 -19.66 -17.98
CA LEU A 22 -20.51 -19.95 -19.24
C LEU A 22 -19.59 -20.72 -20.20
N LEU A 23 -18.32 -20.33 -20.33
CA LEU A 23 -17.35 -21.06 -21.15
C LEU A 23 -17.08 -22.47 -20.63
N VAL A 24 -16.98 -22.65 -19.31
CA VAL A 24 -16.80 -23.98 -18.69
C VAL A 24 -18.02 -24.85 -18.96
N VAL A 25 -19.23 -24.30 -18.82
CA VAL A 25 -20.48 -25.01 -19.16
C VAL A 25 -20.52 -25.35 -20.64
N ALA A 26 -20.19 -24.42 -21.53
CA ALA A 26 -20.11 -24.65 -22.97
C ALA A 26 -19.10 -25.75 -23.31
N ALA A 27 -17.95 -25.79 -22.63
CA ALA A 27 -16.94 -26.82 -22.81
C ALA A 27 -17.44 -28.19 -22.32
N VAL A 28 -17.96 -28.29 -21.10
CA VAL A 28 -18.39 -29.59 -20.55
C VAL A 28 -19.62 -30.11 -21.31
N ALA A 29 -20.63 -29.28 -21.49
CA ALA A 29 -21.90 -29.62 -22.12
C ALA A 29 -21.90 -29.50 -23.65
N ALA A 30 -20.74 -29.31 -24.29
CA ALA A 30 -20.62 -29.22 -25.75
C ALA A 30 -21.41 -30.28 -26.55
N PRO A 31 -21.43 -31.58 -26.18
CA PRO A 31 -22.15 -32.61 -26.94
C PRO A 31 -23.67 -32.46 -26.87
N TRP A 32 -24.19 -31.71 -25.89
CA TRP A 32 -25.61 -31.43 -25.72
C TRP A 32 -26.00 -30.04 -26.19
N LEU A 33 -25.06 -29.08 -26.17
CA LEU A 33 -25.30 -27.69 -26.56
C LEU A 33 -25.06 -27.43 -28.05
N ALA A 34 -24.16 -28.19 -28.68
CA ALA A 34 -23.85 -28.04 -30.10
C ALA A 34 -25.02 -28.54 -30.95
N PRO A 35 -25.60 -27.71 -31.85
CA PRO A 35 -26.73 -28.13 -32.69
C PRO A 35 -26.36 -29.25 -33.68
N TYR A 36 -25.11 -29.25 -34.14
CA TYR A 36 -24.56 -30.19 -35.12
C TYR A 36 -23.23 -30.78 -34.64
N ASP A 37 -22.80 -31.90 -35.25
CA ASP A 37 -21.44 -32.40 -35.07
C ASP A 37 -20.43 -31.37 -35.63
N PRO A 38 -19.44 -30.92 -34.84
CA PRO A 38 -18.46 -29.90 -35.27
C PRO A 38 -17.56 -30.33 -36.45
N SER A 39 -17.55 -31.62 -36.78
CA SER A 39 -16.79 -32.21 -37.86
C SER A 39 -17.63 -32.60 -39.09
N ALA A 40 -18.97 -32.53 -39.00
CA ALA A 40 -19.86 -32.92 -40.08
C ALA A 40 -19.74 -31.97 -41.29
N VAL A 41 -19.21 -32.50 -42.39
CA VAL A 41 -18.99 -31.78 -43.64
C VAL A 41 -20.28 -31.74 -44.47
N ASN A 42 -20.66 -30.56 -44.95
CA ASN A 42 -21.80 -30.37 -45.85
C ASN A 42 -21.39 -29.54 -47.08
N VAL A 43 -21.04 -30.22 -48.17
CA VAL A 43 -20.49 -29.58 -49.37
C VAL A 43 -21.50 -28.66 -50.07
N THR A 44 -22.80 -28.89 -49.93
CA THR A 44 -23.83 -28.07 -50.59
C THR A 44 -24.14 -26.78 -49.83
N GLY A 45 -23.96 -26.76 -48.51
CA GLY A 45 -24.17 -25.59 -47.65
C GLY A 45 -22.86 -24.92 -47.23
N ARG A 46 -21.87 -24.82 -48.14
CA ARG A 46 -20.57 -24.17 -47.86
C ARG A 46 -20.72 -22.67 -47.86
N LEU A 47 -20.04 -21.99 -46.93
CA LEU A 47 -20.05 -20.54 -46.85
C LEU A 47 -21.49 -20.01 -46.92
N GLU A 48 -22.33 -20.48 -46.01
CA GLU A 48 -23.63 -19.86 -45.71
C GLU A 48 -23.48 -18.81 -44.61
N GLY A 49 -24.24 -17.72 -44.71
CA GLY A 49 -24.31 -16.72 -43.66
C GLY A 49 -25.16 -17.16 -42.47
N PRO A 50 -25.19 -16.35 -41.39
CA PRO A 50 -26.07 -16.57 -40.26
C PRO A 50 -27.53 -16.79 -40.69
N SER A 51 -28.09 -17.94 -40.33
CA SER A 51 -29.45 -18.35 -40.68
C SER A 51 -30.14 -19.07 -39.53
N ALA A 52 -31.43 -19.34 -39.65
CA ALA A 52 -32.18 -20.10 -38.64
C ALA A 52 -31.67 -21.54 -38.50
N ALA A 53 -31.13 -22.13 -39.57
CA ALA A 53 -30.50 -23.44 -39.56
C ALA A 53 -29.09 -23.38 -38.95
N HIS A 54 -28.28 -22.41 -39.38
CA HIS A 54 -26.91 -22.22 -38.93
C HIS A 54 -26.75 -20.84 -38.30
N TRP A 55 -26.90 -20.74 -36.97
CA TRP A 55 -26.99 -19.45 -36.27
C TRP A 55 -25.79 -18.53 -36.49
N LEU A 56 -24.60 -19.10 -36.66
CA LEU A 56 -23.37 -18.35 -36.95
C LEU A 56 -22.87 -18.58 -38.39
N GLY A 57 -23.68 -19.22 -39.24
CA GLY A 57 -23.31 -19.63 -40.59
C GLY A 57 -22.44 -20.89 -40.62
N THR A 58 -21.94 -21.20 -41.81
CA THR A 58 -21.11 -22.38 -42.07
C THR A 58 -19.74 -22.01 -42.64
N ASP A 59 -18.76 -22.87 -42.41
CA ASP A 59 -17.40 -22.65 -42.88
C ASP A 59 -17.16 -23.12 -44.33
N GLU A 60 -15.90 -23.13 -44.75
CA GLU A 60 -15.49 -23.52 -46.10
C GLU A 60 -15.74 -24.99 -46.41
N LEU A 61 -16.07 -25.84 -45.43
CA LEU A 61 -16.49 -27.23 -45.62
C LEU A 61 -17.97 -27.43 -45.27
N GLY A 62 -18.72 -26.34 -45.06
CA GLY A 62 -20.13 -26.37 -44.67
C GLY A 62 -20.36 -26.87 -43.25
N ARG A 63 -19.34 -26.86 -42.39
CA ARG A 63 -19.50 -27.22 -40.97
C ARG A 63 -20.11 -26.04 -40.22
N ASP A 64 -20.97 -26.34 -39.26
CA ASP A 64 -21.64 -25.33 -38.44
C ASP A 64 -20.64 -24.56 -37.54
N GLN A 65 -20.61 -23.23 -37.68
CA GLN A 65 -19.66 -22.39 -36.95
C GLN A 65 -19.96 -22.30 -35.46
N LEU A 66 -21.23 -22.43 -35.04
CA LEU A 66 -21.61 -22.40 -33.62
C LEU A 66 -21.14 -23.66 -32.90
N SER A 67 -21.39 -24.84 -33.48
CA SER A 67 -20.87 -26.11 -32.99
C SER A 67 -19.36 -26.10 -32.88
N ARG A 68 -18.65 -25.57 -33.89
CA ARG A 68 -17.20 -25.43 -33.85
C ARG A 68 -16.73 -24.45 -32.77
N LEU A 69 -17.43 -23.33 -32.59
CA LEU A 69 -17.12 -22.36 -31.54
C LEU A 69 -17.26 -22.98 -30.14
N ILE A 70 -18.36 -23.72 -29.90
CA ILE A 70 -18.63 -24.41 -28.63
C ILE A 70 -17.58 -25.48 -28.36
N TYR A 71 -17.25 -26.34 -29.32
CA TYR A 71 -16.19 -27.34 -29.12
C TYR A 71 -14.80 -26.70 -28.95
N GLY A 72 -14.55 -25.57 -29.61
CA GLY A 72 -13.32 -24.78 -29.44
C GLY A 72 -13.10 -24.25 -28.03
N THR A 73 -14.16 -24.05 -27.25
CA THR A 73 -14.03 -23.67 -25.82
C THR A 73 -13.22 -24.72 -25.04
N ARG A 74 -13.34 -26.01 -25.37
CA ARG A 74 -12.61 -27.10 -24.70
C ARG A 74 -11.10 -26.97 -24.92
N ILE A 75 -10.71 -26.71 -26.16
CA ILE A 75 -9.31 -26.58 -26.56
C ILE A 75 -8.71 -25.35 -25.88
N ALA A 76 -9.40 -24.21 -25.97
CA ALA A 76 -9.02 -22.94 -25.35
C ALA A 76 -8.78 -23.07 -23.82
N LEU A 77 -9.76 -23.60 -23.09
CA LEU A 77 -9.67 -23.75 -21.64
C LEU A 77 -8.60 -24.78 -21.23
N ARG A 78 -8.52 -25.92 -21.91
CA ARG A 78 -7.51 -26.95 -21.63
C ARG A 78 -6.10 -26.41 -21.83
N ALA A 79 -5.88 -25.67 -22.92
CA ALA A 79 -4.59 -25.09 -23.24
C ALA A 79 -4.14 -24.09 -22.18
N SER A 80 -5.04 -23.17 -21.81
CA SER A 80 -4.77 -22.13 -20.82
C SER A 80 -4.43 -22.73 -19.44
N VAL A 81 -5.24 -23.66 -18.96
CA VAL A 81 -5.03 -24.33 -17.67
C VAL A 81 -3.76 -25.18 -17.68
N GLN A 82 -3.49 -25.92 -18.76
CA GLN A 82 -2.30 -26.76 -18.86
C GLN A 82 -1.01 -25.92 -18.82
N ALA A 83 -0.93 -24.88 -19.66
CA ALA A 83 0.27 -24.06 -19.76
C ALA A 83 0.59 -23.34 -18.44
N VAL A 84 -0.42 -22.69 -17.83
CA VAL A 84 -0.24 -21.92 -16.59
C VAL A 84 -0.10 -22.83 -15.37
N GLY A 85 -0.88 -23.92 -15.29
CA GLY A 85 -0.81 -24.86 -14.17
C GLY A 85 0.56 -25.51 -14.06
N LEU A 86 1.12 -25.98 -15.17
CA LEU A 86 2.47 -26.55 -15.18
C LEU A 86 3.54 -25.49 -14.88
N ALA A 87 3.37 -24.27 -15.41
CA ALA A 87 4.26 -23.16 -15.12
C ALA A 87 4.28 -22.79 -13.63
N LEU A 88 3.14 -22.83 -12.94
CA LEU A 88 3.04 -22.58 -11.51
C LEU A 88 3.73 -23.66 -10.68
N VAL A 89 3.49 -24.93 -11.02
CA VAL A 89 4.09 -26.09 -10.32
C VAL A 89 5.61 -26.10 -10.44
N LEU A 90 6.16 -25.64 -11.56
CA LEU A 90 7.61 -25.61 -11.78
C LEU A 90 8.26 -24.29 -11.33
N GLY A 91 7.70 -23.16 -11.78
CA GLY A 91 8.31 -21.84 -11.63
C GLY A 91 8.28 -21.31 -10.20
N VAL A 92 7.14 -21.43 -9.51
CA VAL A 92 6.97 -20.85 -8.16
C VAL A 92 7.86 -21.57 -7.13
N PRO A 93 7.86 -22.92 -7.03
CA PRO A 93 8.76 -23.61 -6.10
C PRO A 93 10.24 -23.36 -6.42
N ALA A 94 10.63 -23.37 -7.70
CA ALA A 94 12.01 -23.08 -8.09
C ALA A 94 12.42 -21.66 -7.67
N GLY A 95 11.55 -20.67 -7.92
CA GLY A 95 11.80 -19.28 -7.53
C GLY A 95 11.87 -19.08 -6.02
N LEU A 96 11.02 -19.77 -5.24
CA LEU A 96 11.09 -19.79 -3.78
C LEU A 96 12.42 -20.31 -3.27
N VAL A 97 12.85 -21.48 -3.77
CA VAL A 97 14.11 -22.11 -3.35
C VAL A 97 15.31 -21.23 -3.71
N ILE A 98 15.36 -20.76 -4.96
CA ILE A 98 16.46 -19.91 -5.45
C ILE A 98 16.53 -18.59 -4.67
N GLY A 99 15.39 -17.92 -4.47
CA GLY A 99 15.32 -16.66 -3.73
C GLY A 99 15.66 -16.81 -2.25
N TYR A 100 15.21 -17.90 -1.62
CA TYR A 100 15.45 -18.15 -0.19
C TYR A 100 16.95 -18.38 0.08
N PHE A 101 17.59 -19.30 -0.64
CA PHE A 101 19.00 -19.65 -0.41
C PHE A 101 19.96 -18.58 -0.95
N GLY A 102 19.65 -17.94 -2.08
CA GLY A 102 20.47 -16.87 -2.67
C GLY A 102 21.90 -17.30 -3.03
N GLY A 103 22.81 -16.32 -3.10
CA GLY A 103 24.25 -16.56 -3.20
C GLY A 103 24.73 -17.07 -4.56
N TRP A 104 25.64 -18.06 -4.55
CA TRP A 104 26.22 -18.63 -5.78
C TRP A 104 25.17 -19.37 -6.63
N TRP A 105 24.33 -20.18 -5.99
CA TRP A 105 23.29 -20.95 -6.67
C TRP A 105 22.29 -20.06 -7.40
N ASP A 106 21.96 -18.93 -6.80
CA ASP A 106 21.13 -17.91 -7.42
C ASP A 106 21.75 -17.35 -8.69
N ARG A 107 23.04 -16.98 -8.65
CA ARG A 107 23.75 -16.49 -9.84
C ARG A 107 23.77 -17.52 -10.97
N VAL A 108 24.06 -18.78 -10.67
CA VAL A 108 24.09 -19.85 -11.68
C VAL A 108 22.70 -20.07 -12.29
N ALA A 109 21.67 -20.17 -11.44
CA ALA A 109 20.30 -20.37 -11.89
C ALA A 109 19.82 -19.21 -12.79
N MET A 110 20.15 -17.96 -12.43
CA MET A 110 19.81 -16.81 -13.27
C MET A 110 20.53 -16.81 -14.60
N ARG A 111 21.78 -17.28 -14.70
CA ARG A 111 22.48 -17.39 -15.99
C ARG A 111 21.83 -18.40 -16.93
N VAL A 112 21.35 -19.52 -16.40
CA VAL A 112 20.58 -20.51 -17.19
C VAL A 112 19.25 -19.89 -17.65
N VAL A 113 18.55 -19.22 -16.75
CA VAL A 113 17.30 -18.51 -17.05
C VAL A 113 17.49 -17.44 -18.14
N ASP A 114 18.54 -16.63 -18.04
CA ASP A 114 18.86 -15.58 -19.01
C ASP A 114 19.23 -16.17 -20.37
N ALA A 115 19.99 -17.27 -20.39
CA ALA A 115 20.34 -17.99 -21.62
C ALA A 115 19.08 -18.54 -22.32
N VAL A 116 18.17 -19.20 -21.59
CA VAL A 116 16.92 -19.72 -22.18
C VAL A 116 16.02 -18.57 -22.63
N SER A 117 15.96 -17.48 -21.88
CA SER A 117 15.15 -16.31 -22.21
C SER A 117 15.66 -15.53 -23.43
N SER A 118 16.90 -15.78 -23.85
CA SER A 118 17.43 -15.21 -25.10
C SER A 118 16.79 -15.84 -26.34
N ILE A 119 16.18 -17.03 -26.21
CA ILE A 119 15.48 -17.70 -27.29
C ILE A 119 14.07 -17.11 -27.40
N PRO A 120 13.66 -16.59 -28.58
CA PRO A 120 12.29 -16.14 -28.78
C PRO A 120 11.27 -17.22 -28.41
N ALA A 121 10.24 -16.84 -27.65
CA ALA A 121 9.20 -17.73 -27.13
C ALA A 121 8.63 -18.70 -28.19
N LEU A 122 8.35 -18.17 -29.38
CA LEU A 122 7.83 -18.95 -30.52
C LEU A 122 8.81 -20.02 -31.01
N LEU A 123 10.11 -19.69 -31.09
CA LEU A 123 11.12 -20.63 -31.55
C LEU A 123 11.30 -21.77 -30.55
N LEU A 124 11.24 -21.48 -29.25
CA LEU A 124 11.26 -22.50 -28.22
C LEU A 124 10.04 -23.44 -28.32
N ALA A 125 8.85 -22.87 -28.50
CA ALA A 125 7.63 -23.66 -28.70
C ALA A 125 7.72 -24.57 -29.94
N PHE A 126 8.23 -24.05 -31.07
CA PHE A 126 8.44 -24.84 -32.28
C PHE A 126 9.50 -25.92 -32.08
N GLY A 127 10.58 -25.65 -31.35
CA GLY A 127 11.58 -26.66 -31.02
C GLY A 127 10.98 -27.82 -30.23
N VAL A 128 10.13 -27.52 -29.23
CA VAL A 128 9.43 -28.55 -28.44
C VAL A 128 8.47 -29.36 -29.31
N ILE A 129 7.72 -28.71 -30.20
CA ILE A 129 6.81 -29.39 -31.15
C ILE A 129 7.60 -30.26 -32.15
N ALA A 130 8.74 -29.78 -32.65
CA ALA A 130 9.60 -30.54 -33.56
C ALA A 130 10.17 -31.80 -32.90
N LEU A 131 10.47 -31.73 -31.59
CA LEU A 131 11.02 -32.85 -30.81
C LEU A 131 9.97 -33.85 -30.35
N LEU A 132 8.85 -33.36 -29.80
CA LEU A 132 7.82 -34.19 -29.17
C LEU A 132 6.66 -34.56 -30.11
N GLY A 133 6.62 -33.95 -31.30
CA GLY A 133 5.53 -34.08 -32.26
C GLY A 133 4.45 -33.01 -32.09
N ARG A 134 3.60 -32.88 -33.11
CA ARG A 134 2.45 -31.97 -33.11
C ARG A 134 1.40 -32.41 -32.09
N GLY A 135 0.65 -31.43 -31.58
CA GLY A 135 -0.48 -31.66 -30.68
C GLY A 135 -0.56 -30.63 -29.57
N LEU A 136 -1.78 -30.40 -29.08
CA LEU A 136 -2.09 -29.37 -28.09
C LEU A 136 -1.22 -29.49 -26.84
N THR A 137 -1.07 -30.72 -26.34
CA THR A 137 -0.31 -31.01 -25.13
C THR A 137 1.15 -30.56 -25.28
N ASN A 138 1.80 -30.95 -26.38
CA ASN A 138 3.22 -30.67 -26.64
C ASN A 138 3.46 -29.18 -26.90
N ALA A 139 2.56 -28.53 -27.63
CA ALA A 139 2.57 -27.09 -27.83
C ALA A 139 2.52 -26.34 -26.48
N MET A 140 1.61 -26.74 -25.59
CA MET A 140 1.46 -26.10 -24.27
C MET A 140 2.59 -26.43 -23.30
N LEU A 141 3.29 -27.56 -23.46
CA LEU A 141 4.53 -27.82 -22.73
C LEU A 141 5.60 -26.76 -23.06
N GLY A 142 5.79 -26.44 -24.35
CA GLY A 142 6.73 -25.38 -24.76
C GLY A 142 6.38 -24.02 -24.17
N VAL A 143 5.10 -23.65 -24.19
CA VAL A 143 4.60 -22.40 -23.57
C VAL A 143 4.80 -22.40 -22.05
N SER A 144 4.56 -23.54 -21.38
CA SER A 144 4.70 -23.65 -19.93
C SER A 144 6.13 -23.41 -19.44
N VAL A 145 7.15 -23.80 -20.22
CA VAL A 145 8.56 -23.56 -19.87
C VAL A 145 8.84 -22.06 -19.80
N ILE A 146 8.30 -21.29 -20.75
CA ILE A 146 8.48 -19.84 -20.83
C ILE A 146 7.82 -19.17 -19.62
N PHE A 147 6.57 -19.54 -19.33
CA PHE A 147 5.86 -19.00 -18.17
C PHE A 147 6.49 -19.44 -16.85
N ALA A 148 7.00 -20.67 -16.75
CA ALA A 148 7.70 -21.14 -15.56
C ALA A 148 8.94 -20.28 -15.27
N ILE A 149 9.71 -19.93 -16.31
CA ILE A 149 10.87 -19.05 -16.18
C ILE A 149 10.47 -17.67 -15.67
N GLN A 150 9.39 -17.08 -16.21
CA GLN A 150 8.95 -15.76 -15.76
C GLN A 150 8.41 -15.79 -14.33
N LEU A 151 7.61 -16.80 -13.96
CA LEU A 151 7.12 -16.99 -12.60
C LEU A 151 8.27 -17.25 -11.62
N LEU A 152 9.30 -17.97 -12.02
CA LEU A 152 10.51 -18.19 -11.25
C LEU A 152 11.20 -16.85 -10.94
N ARG A 153 11.43 -16.01 -11.96
CA ARG A 153 12.06 -14.68 -11.78
C ARG A 153 11.25 -13.78 -10.86
N LEU A 154 9.92 -13.74 -11.06
CA LEU A 154 9.02 -12.95 -10.22
C LEU A 154 9.03 -13.44 -8.76
N THR A 155 8.83 -14.74 -8.55
CA THR A 155 8.81 -15.35 -7.21
C THR A 155 10.13 -15.11 -6.49
N ARG A 156 11.26 -15.36 -7.16
CA ARG A 156 12.60 -15.09 -6.62
C ARG A 156 12.75 -13.64 -6.17
N GLY A 157 12.38 -12.69 -7.03
CA GLY A 157 12.50 -11.26 -6.73
C GLY A 157 11.74 -10.85 -5.47
N MET A 158 10.52 -11.37 -5.29
CA MET A 158 9.73 -11.10 -4.09
C MET A 158 10.30 -11.79 -2.84
N VAL A 159 10.76 -13.03 -2.97
CA VAL A 159 11.34 -13.80 -1.85
C VAL A 159 12.64 -13.17 -1.35
N LEU A 160 13.44 -12.56 -2.23
CA LEU A 160 14.66 -11.85 -1.83
C LEU A 160 14.37 -10.67 -0.90
N ALA A 161 13.28 -9.94 -1.12
CA ALA A 161 12.85 -8.86 -0.23
C ALA A 161 12.19 -9.40 1.05
N GLU A 162 11.29 -10.39 0.91
CA GLU A 162 10.52 -10.93 2.03
C GLU A 162 11.41 -11.63 3.07
N ARG A 163 12.48 -12.31 2.63
CA ARG A 163 13.38 -13.05 3.53
C ARG A 163 14.21 -12.17 4.46
N GLU A 164 14.29 -10.85 4.19
CA GLU A 164 15.03 -9.87 4.99
C GLU A 164 14.17 -9.30 6.14
N LEU A 165 12.90 -9.70 6.22
CA LEU A 165 12.00 -9.22 7.27
C LEU A 165 12.24 -9.92 8.63
N PRO A 166 12.11 -9.19 9.76
CA PRO A 166 12.44 -9.73 11.09
C PRO A 166 11.69 -10.99 11.51
N TYR A 167 10.47 -11.21 10.99
CA TYR A 167 9.69 -12.40 11.34
C TYR A 167 10.30 -13.70 10.77
N VAL A 168 11.04 -13.61 9.66
CA VAL A 168 11.73 -14.75 9.05
C VAL A 168 12.94 -15.14 9.91
N ASP A 169 13.68 -14.15 10.42
CA ASP A 169 14.78 -14.38 11.35
C ASP A 169 14.29 -14.95 12.69
N ALA A 170 13.18 -14.43 13.21
CA ALA A 170 12.54 -15.01 14.39
C ALA A 170 12.15 -16.49 14.17
N ALA A 171 11.61 -16.84 12.99
CA ALA A 171 11.26 -18.23 12.67
C ALA A 171 12.50 -19.14 12.59
N ARG A 172 13.65 -18.64 12.11
CA ARG A 172 14.91 -19.39 12.12
C ARG A 172 15.42 -19.63 13.53
N VAL A 173 15.38 -18.61 14.40
CA VAL A 173 15.80 -18.72 15.81
C VAL A 173 14.91 -19.70 16.58
N LEU A 174 13.62 -19.75 16.26
CA LEU A 174 12.66 -20.72 16.81
C LEU A 174 12.85 -22.14 16.26
N GLY A 175 13.82 -22.38 15.37
CA GLY A 175 14.16 -23.70 14.86
C GLY A 175 13.21 -24.26 13.80
N LEU A 176 12.44 -23.42 13.10
CA LEU A 176 11.62 -23.88 11.98
C LEU A 176 12.50 -24.33 10.80
N SER A 177 12.09 -25.43 10.14
CA SER A 177 12.79 -25.93 8.95
C SER A 177 12.59 -25.00 7.75
N ALA A 178 13.60 -24.92 6.87
CA ALA A 178 13.56 -24.06 5.69
C ALA A 178 12.32 -24.28 4.79
N PRO A 179 11.86 -25.51 4.51
CA PRO A 179 10.61 -25.72 3.76
C PRO A 179 9.39 -25.14 4.48
N ARG A 180 9.34 -25.23 5.82
CA ARG A 180 8.22 -24.70 6.61
C ARG A 180 8.18 -23.17 6.58
N ILE A 181 9.34 -22.52 6.57
CA ILE A 181 9.47 -21.07 6.41
C ILE A 181 9.06 -20.66 4.99
N MET A 182 9.62 -21.31 3.96
CA MET A 182 9.34 -20.98 2.56
C MET A 182 7.86 -21.15 2.20
N PHE A 183 7.28 -22.32 2.46
CA PHE A 183 5.90 -22.61 2.06
C PHE A 183 4.85 -22.16 3.07
N GLY A 184 5.21 -22.08 4.35
CA GLY A 184 4.26 -21.74 5.42
C GLY A 184 4.22 -20.27 5.80
N GLN A 185 5.30 -19.51 5.56
CA GLN A 185 5.39 -18.11 5.99
C GLN A 185 5.66 -17.15 4.83
N ILE A 186 6.62 -17.47 3.96
CA ILE A 186 7.00 -16.59 2.85
C ILE A 186 5.99 -16.68 1.69
N LEU A 187 5.68 -17.88 1.21
CA LEU A 187 4.79 -18.08 0.07
C LEU A 187 3.41 -17.41 0.25
N PRO A 188 2.73 -17.51 1.40
CA PRO A 188 1.46 -16.81 1.62
C PRO A 188 1.56 -15.29 1.49
N ASN A 189 2.68 -14.68 1.89
CA ASN A 189 2.89 -13.23 1.82
C ASN A 189 3.16 -12.75 0.39
N VAL A 190 3.80 -13.58 -0.44
CA VAL A 190 4.08 -13.26 -1.85
C VAL A 190 3.05 -13.83 -2.83
N ALA A 191 2.03 -14.56 -2.34
CA ALA A 191 1.03 -15.21 -3.18
C ALA A 191 0.17 -14.21 -3.97
N GLY A 192 -0.10 -13.02 -3.43
CA GLY A 192 -0.96 -12.02 -4.07
C GLY A 192 -0.51 -11.66 -5.49
N PRO A 193 0.70 -11.11 -5.69
CA PRO A 193 1.21 -10.82 -7.02
C PRO A 193 1.32 -12.05 -7.93
N LEU A 194 1.63 -13.23 -7.39
CA LEU A 194 1.72 -14.47 -8.19
C LEU A 194 0.37 -14.86 -8.78
N ILE A 195 -0.72 -14.72 -8.02
CA ILE A 195 -2.05 -15.09 -8.51
C ILE A 195 -2.50 -14.10 -9.60
N VAL A 196 -2.21 -12.80 -9.42
CA VAL A 196 -2.50 -11.78 -10.43
C VAL A 196 -1.71 -12.05 -11.72
N GLN A 197 -0.42 -12.33 -11.59
CA GLN A 197 0.41 -12.65 -12.77
C GLN A 197 -0.07 -13.92 -13.47
N SER A 198 -0.55 -14.92 -12.71
CA SER A 198 -1.11 -16.15 -13.26
C SER A 198 -2.34 -15.91 -14.11
N SER A 199 -3.21 -14.97 -13.73
CA SER A 199 -4.40 -14.64 -14.53
C SER A 199 -4.03 -13.98 -15.86
N ILE A 200 -3.02 -13.11 -15.86
CA ILE A 200 -2.47 -12.51 -17.08
C ILE A 200 -1.89 -13.61 -17.99
N TYR A 201 -1.18 -14.59 -17.41
CA TYR A 201 -0.67 -15.73 -18.17
C TYR A 201 -1.75 -16.66 -18.70
N LEU A 202 -2.94 -16.76 -18.08
CA LEU A 202 -4.06 -17.48 -18.69
C LEU A 202 -4.52 -16.80 -19.98
N GLY A 203 -4.57 -15.46 -19.99
CA GLY A 203 -4.84 -14.68 -21.20
C GLY A 203 -3.77 -14.89 -22.28
N PHE A 204 -2.48 -14.83 -21.91
CA PHE A 204 -1.41 -15.09 -22.88
C PHE A 204 -1.39 -16.54 -23.37
N ALA A 205 -1.67 -17.52 -22.51
CA ALA A 205 -1.77 -18.93 -22.90
C ALA A 205 -2.84 -19.11 -23.99
N GLN A 206 -3.98 -18.44 -23.84
CA GLN A 206 -5.05 -18.44 -24.84
C GLN A 206 -4.59 -17.84 -26.17
N LEU A 207 -3.83 -16.74 -26.14
CA LEU A 207 -3.28 -16.14 -27.36
C LEU A 207 -2.22 -17.03 -28.02
N PHE A 208 -1.36 -17.68 -27.23
CA PHE A 208 -0.37 -18.63 -27.74
C PHE A 208 -1.04 -19.86 -28.37
N GLU A 209 -2.06 -20.43 -27.74
CA GLU A 209 -2.85 -21.52 -28.34
C GLU A 209 -3.46 -21.07 -29.66
N ALA A 210 -4.19 -19.94 -29.67
CA ALA A 210 -4.83 -19.44 -30.86
C ALA A 210 -3.80 -19.19 -31.98
N MET A 211 -2.64 -18.63 -31.66
CA MET A 211 -1.56 -18.39 -32.62
C MET A 211 -0.94 -19.69 -33.16
N LEU A 212 -0.69 -20.69 -32.31
CA LEU A 212 -0.11 -21.97 -32.75
C LEU A 212 -1.11 -22.78 -33.58
N SER A 213 -2.38 -22.79 -33.17
CA SER A 213 -3.48 -23.37 -33.94
C SER A 213 -3.67 -22.65 -35.28
N PHE A 214 -3.55 -21.32 -35.27
CA PHE A 214 -3.58 -20.48 -36.47
C PHE A 214 -2.45 -20.87 -37.45
N LEU A 215 -1.25 -21.17 -36.95
CA LEU A 215 -0.11 -21.60 -37.76
C LEU A 215 -0.16 -23.09 -38.16
N GLY A 216 -1.21 -23.83 -37.79
CA GLY A 216 -1.34 -25.27 -38.07
C GLY A 216 -0.40 -26.17 -37.25
N LEU A 217 0.12 -25.66 -36.12
CA LEU A 217 1.10 -26.33 -35.25
C LEU A 217 0.51 -26.73 -33.88
N GLY A 218 -0.67 -26.20 -33.53
CA GLY A 218 -1.34 -26.43 -32.25
C GLY A 218 -2.11 -27.75 -32.19
N VAL A 219 -3.26 -27.81 -32.86
CA VAL A 219 -4.18 -28.95 -32.83
C VAL A 219 -4.24 -29.69 -34.16
N ASP A 220 -4.77 -30.91 -34.15
CA ASP A 220 -4.85 -31.76 -35.33
C ASP A 220 -5.74 -31.15 -36.43
N VAL A 221 -5.49 -31.57 -37.67
CA VAL A 221 -6.19 -31.06 -38.86
C VAL A 221 -7.62 -31.62 -38.87
N GLY A 222 -8.57 -30.87 -38.31
CA GLY A 222 -9.99 -31.26 -38.26
C GLY A 222 -10.68 -30.79 -36.98
N ASP A 223 -9.90 -30.68 -35.90
CA ASP A 223 -10.41 -30.21 -34.62
C ASP A 223 -11.02 -28.81 -34.72
N ALA A 224 -11.97 -28.55 -33.84
CA ALA A 224 -12.59 -27.25 -33.72
C ALA A 224 -11.77 -26.42 -32.72
N SER A 225 -10.83 -25.60 -33.19
CA SER A 225 -10.15 -24.58 -32.38
C SER A 225 -10.40 -23.19 -32.95
N TRP A 226 -10.46 -22.18 -32.07
CA TRP A 226 -10.68 -20.79 -32.47
C TRP A 226 -9.54 -20.26 -33.36
N GLY A 227 -8.30 -20.68 -33.10
CA GLY A 227 -7.15 -20.35 -33.94
C GLY A 227 -7.25 -20.90 -35.37
N GLN A 228 -7.65 -22.17 -35.54
CA GLN A 228 -7.86 -22.74 -36.88
C GLN A 228 -9.06 -22.10 -37.59
N MET A 229 -10.14 -21.77 -36.86
CA MET A 229 -11.29 -21.06 -37.45
C MET A 229 -10.87 -19.71 -38.04
N LEU A 230 -9.99 -18.97 -37.33
CA LEU A 230 -9.41 -17.73 -37.84
C LEU A 230 -8.50 -17.97 -39.05
N ASP A 231 -7.69 -19.02 -39.06
CA ASP A 231 -6.83 -19.35 -40.20
C ASP A 231 -7.62 -19.57 -41.48
N ARG A 232 -8.63 -20.43 -41.42
CA ARG A 232 -9.47 -20.73 -42.57
C ARG A 232 -10.27 -19.53 -43.06
N SER A 233 -10.70 -18.65 -42.15
CA SER A 233 -11.43 -17.44 -42.51
C SER A 233 -10.63 -16.48 -43.40
N ARG A 234 -9.28 -16.52 -43.38
CA ARG A 234 -8.44 -15.60 -44.17
C ARG A 234 -8.69 -15.69 -45.67
N ALA A 235 -8.94 -16.89 -46.18
CA ALA A 235 -9.16 -17.12 -47.61
C ALA A 235 -10.55 -16.63 -48.07
N TYR A 236 -11.51 -16.53 -47.14
CA TYR A 236 -12.93 -16.30 -47.46
C TYR A 236 -13.50 -15.03 -46.82
N VAL A 237 -12.68 -14.19 -46.19
CA VAL A 237 -13.13 -12.96 -45.52
C VAL A 237 -13.72 -11.95 -46.50
N GLY A 238 -13.30 -11.99 -47.77
CA GLY A 238 -13.86 -11.15 -48.84
C GLY A 238 -15.30 -11.54 -49.20
N ASP A 239 -15.61 -12.84 -49.17
CA ASP A 239 -16.94 -13.38 -49.47
C ASP A 239 -17.84 -13.39 -48.24
N GLN A 240 -17.28 -13.68 -47.07
CA GLN A 240 -17.96 -13.77 -45.79
C GLN A 240 -17.21 -13.05 -44.67
N PRO A 241 -17.51 -11.76 -44.44
CA PRO A 241 -16.84 -10.96 -43.43
C PRO A 241 -17.06 -11.42 -41.97
N TRP A 242 -18.10 -12.24 -41.69
CA TRP A 242 -18.43 -12.69 -40.33
C TRP A 242 -17.60 -13.87 -39.83
N LEU A 243 -16.98 -14.65 -40.72
CA LEU A 243 -16.20 -15.85 -40.35
C LEU A 243 -15.12 -15.59 -39.28
N PRO A 244 -14.32 -14.50 -39.34
CA PRO A 244 -13.33 -14.23 -38.29
C PRO A 244 -13.93 -13.61 -37.02
N VAL A 245 -15.13 -13.02 -37.08
CA VAL A 245 -15.67 -12.18 -36.01
C VAL A 245 -15.94 -12.99 -34.75
N PHE A 246 -16.64 -14.12 -34.87
CA PHE A 246 -17.03 -14.94 -33.71
C PHE A 246 -15.85 -15.61 -32.99
N PRO A 247 -14.93 -16.32 -33.66
CA PRO A 247 -13.74 -16.86 -32.98
C PRO A 247 -12.83 -15.74 -32.44
N GLY A 248 -12.73 -14.60 -33.13
CA GLY A 248 -12.00 -13.43 -32.63
C GLY A 248 -12.59 -12.84 -31.35
N LEU A 249 -13.92 -12.66 -31.31
CA LEU A 249 -14.64 -12.20 -30.11
C LEU A 249 -14.50 -13.18 -28.95
N ALA A 250 -14.58 -14.48 -29.21
CA ALA A 250 -14.39 -15.50 -28.18
C ALA A 250 -13.00 -15.42 -27.54
N ILE A 251 -11.94 -15.26 -28.34
CA ILE A 251 -10.57 -15.05 -27.84
C ILE A 251 -10.51 -13.74 -27.03
N MET A 252 -10.97 -12.63 -27.61
CA MET A 252 -10.89 -11.30 -26.99
C MET A 252 -11.60 -11.26 -25.62
N LEU A 253 -12.84 -11.75 -25.54
CA LEU A 253 -13.62 -11.76 -24.31
C LEU A 253 -13.01 -12.69 -23.26
N THR A 254 -12.45 -13.83 -23.67
CA THR A 254 -11.78 -14.77 -22.77
C THR A 254 -10.51 -14.14 -22.16
N VAL A 255 -9.68 -13.50 -22.99
CA VAL A 255 -8.47 -12.80 -22.52
C VAL A 255 -8.83 -11.65 -21.59
N LEU A 256 -9.84 -10.84 -21.94
CA LEU A 256 -10.31 -9.75 -21.10
C LEU A 256 -10.85 -10.27 -19.75
N ALA A 257 -11.61 -11.36 -19.75
CA ALA A 257 -12.13 -11.96 -18.54
C ALA A 257 -11.02 -12.45 -17.60
N PHE A 258 -9.99 -13.12 -18.12
CA PHE A 258 -8.84 -13.55 -17.31
C PHE A 258 -8.08 -12.37 -16.70
N ASN A 259 -7.87 -11.29 -17.45
CA ASN A 259 -7.18 -10.10 -16.95
C ASN A 259 -7.97 -9.39 -15.84
N LEU A 260 -9.26 -9.12 -16.07
CA LEU A 260 -10.12 -8.42 -15.10
C LEU A 260 -10.37 -9.23 -13.81
N ILE A 261 -10.38 -10.56 -13.89
CA ILE A 261 -10.46 -11.40 -12.69
C ILE A 261 -9.19 -11.28 -11.85
N GLY A 262 -8.02 -11.17 -12.49
CA GLY A 262 -6.75 -10.89 -11.81
C GLY A 262 -6.80 -9.62 -10.99
N ASP A 263 -7.27 -8.53 -11.59
CA ASP A 263 -7.41 -7.24 -10.92
C ASP A 263 -8.40 -7.31 -9.76
N GLY A 264 -9.56 -7.94 -9.95
CA GLY A 264 -10.53 -8.12 -8.87
C GLY A 264 -9.98 -8.96 -7.71
N LEU A 265 -9.19 -9.99 -8.01
CA LEU A 265 -8.53 -10.80 -6.99
C LEU A 265 -7.43 -10.02 -6.26
N ARG A 266 -6.67 -9.19 -6.97
CA ARG A 266 -5.68 -8.26 -6.40
C ARG A 266 -6.35 -7.34 -5.39
N ASP A 267 -7.45 -6.70 -5.76
CA ASP A 267 -8.17 -5.75 -4.92
C ASP A 267 -8.80 -6.43 -3.68
N ALA A 268 -9.31 -7.65 -3.86
CA ALA A 268 -9.82 -8.45 -2.75
C ALA A 268 -8.71 -8.81 -1.72
N MET A 269 -7.47 -8.99 -2.18
CA MET A 269 -6.30 -9.32 -1.36
C MET A 269 -5.58 -8.09 -0.80
N SER A 270 -5.45 -7.01 -1.58
CA SER A 270 -4.82 -5.73 -1.18
C SER A 270 -5.70 -4.93 -0.22
N GLY A 271 -7.02 -5.16 -0.24
CA GLY A 271 -8.02 -4.50 0.59
C GLY A 271 -8.08 -4.96 2.05
N ALA A 272 -7.02 -5.53 2.63
CA ALA A 272 -6.92 -5.56 4.09
C ALA A 272 -6.72 -4.13 4.61
N ARG A 273 -7.79 -3.32 4.62
CA ARG A 273 -8.04 -2.50 5.81
C ARG A 273 -8.07 -3.53 6.92
N ALA A 274 -6.98 -3.63 7.68
CA ALA A 274 -7.03 -4.29 8.96
C ALA A 274 -8.32 -3.80 9.64
N PRO A 275 -9.17 -4.68 10.19
CA PRO A 275 -10.26 -4.21 11.02
C PRO A 275 -9.64 -3.19 11.99
N ALA A 276 -10.27 -2.01 12.12
CA ALA A 276 -9.82 -1.02 13.08
C ALA A 276 -9.56 -1.77 14.39
N PRO A 277 -8.35 -1.67 14.98
CA PRO A 277 -7.97 -2.51 16.10
C PRO A 277 -9.12 -2.51 17.12
N THR A 278 -9.63 -3.70 17.43
CA THR A 278 -10.75 -3.90 18.39
C THR A 278 -10.37 -3.57 19.82
N TRP A 279 -9.16 -3.05 20.03
CA TRP A 279 -8.67 -2.59 21.30
C TRP A 279 -9.51 -1.40 21.76
N LYS A 280 -10.37 -1.67 22.74
CA LYS A 280 -10.99 -0.62 23.53
C LYS A 280 -9.98 -0.21 24.61
N PRO A 281 -9.56 1.06 24.67
CA PRO A 281 -8.74 1.51 25.78
C PRO A 281 -9.47 1.21 27.10
N PRO A 282 -8.75 0.79 28.16
CA PRO A 282 -9.33 0.69 29.49
C PRO A 282 -9.93 2.05 29.91
N PRO A 283 -10.98 2.07 30.74
CA PRO A 283 -11.54 3.32 31.24
C PRO A 283 -10.47 4.10 32.01
N VAL A 284 -10.36 5.40 31.69
CA VAL A 284 -9.41 6.30 32.35
C VAL A 284 -9.94 6.67 33.74
N ARG A 285 -9.09 6.58 34.77
CA ARG A 285 -9.42 7.12 36.09
C ARG A 285 -9.17 8.63 36.12
N LEU A 286 -10.25 9.41 36.03
CA LEU A 286 -10.16 10.87 36.11
C LEU A 286 -9.74 11.33 37.50
N VAL A 287 -8.80 12.27 37.55
CA VAL A 287 -8.37 12.93 38.79
C VAL A 287 -9.04 14.30 38.90
N PRO A 288 -9.61 14.68 40.05
CA PRO A 288 -10.16 16.02 40.23
C PRO A 288 -9.09 17.08 39.98
N ALA A 289 -9.37 18.02 39.08
CA ALA A 289 -8.49 19.14 38.76
C ALA A 289 -9.20 20.46 39.07
N GLU A 290 -8.54 21.33 39.86
CA GLU A 290 -9.05 22.66 40.13
C GLU A 290 -9.15 23.51 38.85
N PRO A 291 -10.08 24.47 38.76
CA PRO A 291 -10.13 25.40 37.63
C PRO A 291 -8.86 26.24 37.60
N THR A 292 -8.11 26.18 36.49
CA THR A 292 -6.91 26.99 36.27
C THR A 292 -7.16 28.05 35.21
N ARG A 293 -6.34 29.11 35.20
CA ARG A 293 -6.29 30.10 34.09
C ARG A 293 -5.38 29.62 32.94
N ALA A 294 -4.85 28.40 33.01
CA ALA A 294 -3.96 27.86 31.99
C ALA A 294 -4.75 27.50 30.72
N LEU A 295 -4.12 27.62 29.55
CA LEU A 295 -4.67 27.08 28.31
C LEU A 295 -4.68 25.55 28.39
N LEU A 296 -3.58 24.94 28.81
CA LEU A 296 -3.47 23.50 29.02
C LEU A 296 -3.14 23.20 30.48
N SER A 297 -3.93 22.36 31.13
CA SER A 297 -3.70 21.87 32.49
C SER A 297 -3.65 20.35 32.49
N VAL A 298 -2.51 19.79 32.89
CA VAL A 298 -2.26 18.35 32.99
C VAL A 298 -2.09 17.98 34.45
N ARG A 299 -2.83 16.97 34.93
CA ARG A 299 -2.77 16.49 36.32
C ARG A 299 -2.65 14.97 36.36
N SER A 300 -1.63 14.49 37.05
CA SER A 300 -1.35 13.08 37.33
C SER A 300 -1.49 12.16 36.11
N LEU A 301 -1.03 12.63 34.95
CA LEU A 301 -1.11 11.88 33.69
C LEU A 301 -0.25 10.63 33.79
N THR A 302 -0.89 9.47 33.63
CA THR A 302 -0.24 8.16 33.63
C THR A 302 -0.58 7.40 32.37
N VAL A 303 0.44 6.97 31.63
CA VAL A 303 0.33 6.21 30.38
C VAL A 303 0.99 4.85 30.55
N ALA A 304 0.25 3.79 30.24
CA ALA A 304 0.73 2.43 30.34
C ALA A 304 0.39 1.60 29.10
N PHE A 305 1.22 0.60 28.83
CA PHE A 305 0.99 -0.41 27.80
C PHE A 305 0.68 -1.76 28.47
N PRO A 306 -0.47 -2.40 28.19
CA PRO A 306 -0.82 -3.72 28.72
C PRO A 306 0.26 -4.76 28.44
N GLY A 307 0.70 -5.49 29.47
CA GLY A 307 1.77 -6.49 29.37
C GLY A 307 3.19 -5.89 29.31
N ALA A 308 3.32 -4.57 29.40
CA ALA A 308 4.57 -3.82 29.43
C ALA A 308 4.59 -2.83 30.61
N ALA A 309 5.60 -1.96 30.64
CA ALA A 309 5.82 -0.97 31.70
C ALA A 309 4.91 0.27 31.55
N THR A 310 4.68 0.94 32.68
CA THR A 310 4.23 2.34 32.71
C THR A 310 5.32 3.22 32.10
N VAL A 311 4.97 4.00 31.08
CA VAL A 311 5.93 4.82 30.31
C VAL A 311 5.87 6.29 30.71
N VAL A 312 4.72 6.74 31.21
CA VAL A 312 4.53 8.06 31.82
C VAL A 312 3.81 7.86 33.14
N GLU A 313 4.28 8.49 34.21
CA GLU A 313 3.77 8.30 35.56
C GLU A 313 3.64 9.64 36.28
N ASP A 314 2.44 9.94 36.76
CA ASP A 314 2.10 11.11 37.58
C ASP A 314 2.62 12.46 37.04
N VAL A 315 2.53 12.66 35.72
CA VAL A 315 2.98 13.90 35.08
C VAL A 315 1.95 15.01 35.28
N SER A 316 2.38 16.15 35.82
CA SER A 316 1.54 17.32 36.07
C SER A 316 2.26 18.62 35.70
N PHE A 317 1.60 19.48 34.92
CA PHE A 317 2.10 20.82 34.56
C PHE A 317 0.96 21.68 34.00
N ASP A 318 1.21 22.99 33.93
CA ASP A 318 0.31 23.99 33.35
C ASP A 318 1.05 24.84 32.33
N ILE A 319 0.36 25.12 31.21
CA ILE A 319 0.81 26.02 30.15
C ILE A 319 -0.20 27.18 30.03
N ALA A 320 0.26 28.40 30.28
CA ALA A 320 -0.51 29.62 30.13
C ALA A 320 -0.76 29.96 28.65
N GLU A 321 -1.78 30.76 28.38
CA GLU A 321 -2.07 31.22 27.01
C GLU A 321 -0.93 32.08 26.48
N GLY A 322 -0.47 31.75 25.28
CA GLY A 322 0.66 32.39 24.62
C GLY A 322 2.03 31.91 25.12
N GLU A 323 2.13 31.03 26.12
CA GLU A 323 3.43 30.54 26.64
C GLU A 323 4.14 29.59 25.67
N VAL A 324 5.47 29.63 25.62
CA VAL A 324 6.31 28.56 25.05
C VAL A 324 6.84 27.71 26.19
N PHE A 325 6.27 26.52 26.34
CA PHE A 325 6.63 25.58 27.40
C PHE A 325 7.49 24.44 26.84
N GLY A 326 8.68 24.27 27.40
CA GLY A 326 9.60 23.20 27.05
C GLY A 326 9.37 21.92 27.87
N LEU A 327 9.36 20.77 27.21
CA LEU A 327 9.44 19.46 27.86
C LEU A 327 10.71 18.74 27.38
N VAL A 328 11.69 18.59 28.28
CA VAL A 328 13.04 18.11 27.95
C VAL A 328 13.41 16.83 28.68
N GLY A 329 14.42 16.13 28.18
CA GLY A 329 14.96 14.92 28.79
C GLY A 329 15.58 13.97 27.77
N GLU A 330 16.25 12.92 28.23
CA GLU A 330 16.87 11.92 27.36
C GLU A 330 15.88 11.19 26.45
N SER A 331 16.40 10.57 25.38
CA SER A 331 15.61 9.68 24.54
C SER A 331 14.99 8.56 25.38
N GLY A 332 13.70 8.26 25.16
CA GLY A 332 12.97 7.26 25.96
C GLY A 332 12.46 7.75 27.33
N SER A 333 12.61 9.03 27.69
CA SER A 333 12.12 9.55 28.98
C SER A 333 10.60 9.68 29.09
N GLY A 334 9.86 9.53 27.98
CA GLY A 334 8.39 9.57 27.94
C GLY A 334 7.77 10.82 27.28
N LYS A 335 8.57 11.77 26.78
CA LYS A 335 8.11 13.06 26.21
C LYS A 335 7.11 12.90 25.06
N THR A 336 7.48 12.12 24.02
CA THR A 336 6.59 11.82 22.88
C THR A 336 5.30 11.13 23.32
N MET A 337 5.38 10.22 24.29
CA MET A 337 4.19 9.56 24.84
C MET A 337 3.28 10.54 25.58
N THR A 338 3.84 11.51 26.29
CA THR A 338 3.09 12.63 26.88
C THR A 338 2.39 13.44 25.79
N ALA A 339 3.11 13.89 24.74
CA ALA A 339 2.50 14.64 23.63
C ALA A 339 1.36 13.88 22.94
N LEU A 340 1.58 12.61 22.61
CA LEU A 340 0.58 11.77 21.98
C LEU A 340 -0.64 11.56 22.90
N ALA A 341 -0.44 11.44 24.22
CA ALA A 341 -1.53 11.37 25.18
C ALA A 341 -2.38 12.65 25.18
N LEU A 342 -1.75 13.82 25.16
CA LEU A 342 -2.45 15.12 25.12
C LEU A 342 -3.29 15.29 23.84
N ALA A 343 -2.80 14.80 22.70
CA ALA A 343 -3.53 14.83 21.43
C ALA A 343 -4.55 13.67 21.27
N GLY A 344 -4.58 12.72 22.22
CA GLY A 344 -5.37 11.49 22.13
C GLY A 344 -4.92 10.53 21.01
N LEU A 345 -3.65 10.60 20.60
CA LEU A 345 -3.04 9.86 19.49
C LEU A 345 -2.15 8.70 19.95
N LEU A 346 -2.33 8.21 21.18
CA LEU A 346 -1.56 7.08 21.70
C LEU A 346 -1.71 5.84 20.80
N PRO A 347 -0.59 5.19 20.41
CA PRO A 347 -0.65 3.97 19.62
C PRO A 347 -1.19 2.82 20.48
N PRO A 348 -2.17 2.04 19.98
CA PRO A 348 -2.58 0.81 20.65
C PRO A 348 -1.38 -0.15 20.84
N PRO A 349 -1.28 -0.87 21.97
CA PRO A 349 -2.25 -0.95 23.06
C PRO A 349 -2.04 0.09 24.18
N GLY A 350 -1.28 1.17 23.95
CA GLY A 350 -0.98 2.18 24.97
C GLY A 350 -2.19 3.06 25.30
N ALA A 351 -2.52 3.20 26.59
CA ALA A 351 -3.63 4.02 27.06
C ALA A 351 -3.23 4.91 28.25
N VAL A 352 -3.95 6.02 28.38
CA VAL A 352 -3.98 6.77 29.64
C VAL A 352 -4.77 5.94 30.66
N THR A 353 -4.15 5.61 31.80
CA THR A 353 -4.80 4.84 32.86
C THR A 353 -5.36 5.73 33.96
N GLN A 354 -4.73 6.90 34.16
CA GLN A 354 -5.11 7.88 35.18
C GLN A 354 -4.72 9.29 34.75
N GLY A 355 -5.49 10.29 35.18
CA GLY A 355 -5.12 11.70 35.09
C GLY A 355 -6.28 12.60 34.71
N SER A 356 -5.97 13.87 34.43
CA SER A 356 -6.87 14.87 33.84
C SER A 356 -6.05 15.72 32.86
N VAL A 357 -6.60 15.98 31.68
CA VAL A 357 -6.02 16.86 30.67
C VAL A 357 -7.10 17.83 30.23
N ARG A 358 -6.96 19.11 30.61
CA ARG A 358 -7.95 20.14 30.31
C ARG A 358 -7.37 21.17 29.35
N LEU A 359 -8.04 21.39 28.22
CA LEU A 359 -7.74 22.44 27.26
C LEU A 359 -8.82 23.54 27.35
N ALA A 360 -8.42 24.77 27.68
CA ALA A 360 -9.32 25.90 27.94
C ALA A 360 -10.48 25.54 28.88
N GLY A 361 -10.18 24.75 29.92
CA GLY A 361 -11.16 24.26 30.91
C GLY A 361 -11.98 23.04 30.49
N ARG A 362 -11.92 22.60 29.22
CA ARG A 362 -12.59 21.38 28.73
C ARG A 362 -11.71 20.16 28.97
N GLU A 363 -12.24 19.15 29.67
CA GLU A 363 -11.57 17.85 29.84
C GLU A 363 -11.49 17.09 28.51
N LEU A 364 -10.31 16.57 28.18
CA LEU A 364 -10.04 15.82 26.96
C LEU A 364 -10.07 14.31 27.19
N LEU A 365 -9.66 13.85 28.37
CA LEU A 365 -9.58 12.42 28.64
C LEU A 365 -10.98 11.81 28.72
N GLY A 366 -11.18 10.69 28.02
CA GLY A 366 -12.47 9.99 27.96
C GLY A 366 -13.46 10.57 26.95
N LEU A 367 -13.13 11.65 26.23
CA LEU A 367 -13.94 12.11 25.11
C LEU A 367 -14.00 11.03 24.01
N PRO A 368 -15.16 10.87 23.34
CA PRO A 368 -15.25 9.98 22.20
C PRO A 368 -14.42 10.53 21.03
N ASP A 369 -13.90 9.64 20.17
CA ASP A 369 -12.95 10.04 19.12
C ASP A 369 -13.51 11.08 18.13
N HIS A 370 -14.82 11.11 17.88
CA HIS A 370 -15.43 12.13 17.03
C HIS A 370 -15.37 13.55 17.64
N GLU A 371 -15.43 13.67 18.97
CA GLU A 371 -15.24 14.94 19.66
C GLU A 371 -13.77 15.34 19.69
N LEU A 372 -12.86 14.39 19.93
CA LEU A 372 -11.41 14.64 19.83
C LEU A 372 -11.01 15.06 18.41
N ALA A 373 -11.60 14.46 17.38
CA ALA A 373 -11.38 14.82 15.98
C ALA A 373 -11.81 16.25 15.66
N ALA A 374 -12.83 16.79 16.33
CA ALA A 374 -13.23 18.18 16.17
C ALA A 374 -12.25 19.17 16.83
N LEU A 375 -11.50 18.73 17.85
CA LEU A 375 -10.48 19.51 18.53
C LEU A 375 -9.12 19.45 17.80
N ARG A 376 -8.79 18.31 17.19
CA ARG A 376 -7.56 18.13 16.39
C ARG A 376 -7.64 19.00 15.14
N GLY A 377 -6.65 19.87 14.96
CA GLY A 377 -6.61 20.89 13.91
C GLY A 377 -6.97 22.27 14.46
N PRO A 378 -8.25 22.58 14.75
CA PRO A 378 -8.66 23.92 15.19
C PRO A 378 -8.20 24.31 16.60
N GLU A 379 -8.11 23.36 17.53
CA GLU A 379 -7.70 23.65 18.91
C GLU A 379 -6.27 23.15 19.18
N ILE A 380 -5.92 21.97 18.64
CA ILE A 380 -4.61 21.33 18.81
C ILE A 380 -3.98 21.02 17.45
N GLY A 381 -2.83 21.65 17.16
CA GLY A 381 -1.95 21.31 16.06
C GLY A 381 -0.78 20.46 16.53
N MET A 382 -0.24 19.60 15.66
CA MET A 382 0.91 18.77 16.01
C MET A 382 1.93 18.69 14.88
N ILE A 383 3.20 18.88 15.23
CA ILE A 383 4.38 18.57 14.40
C ILE A 383 5.01 17.32 14.99
N PHE A 384 5.15 16.27 14.17
CA PHE A 384 5.72 14.98 14.58
C PHE A 384 7.24 14.95 14.38
N GLN A 385 7.91 14.05 15.11
CA GLN A 385 9.37 13.88 15.19
C GLN A 385 10.10 13.64 13.84
N ASP A 386 9.41 13.20 12.78
CA ASP A 386 9.98 13.04 11.44
C ASP A 386 9.08 13.66 10.34
N PRO A 387 9.49 14.78 9.73
CA PRO A 387 8.70 15.44 8.70
C PRO A 387 8.57 14.66 7.41
N GLN A 388 9.54 13.80 7.07
CA GLN A 388 9.50 13.04 5.83
C GLN A 388 8.48 11.91 5.92
N SER A 389 8.37 11.24 7.06
CA SER A 389 7.29 10.27 7.29
C SER A 389 5.92 10.93 7.53
N ALA A 390 5.89 12.19 7.96
CA ALA A 390 4.64 12.94 8.11
C ALA A 390 3.97 13.28 6.78
N LEU A 391 4.69 13.29 5.65
CA LEU A 391 4.16 13.56 4.32
C LEU A 391 4.05 12.29 3.48
N SER A 392 2.90 12.11 2.81
CA SER A 392 2.71 11.00 1.87
C SER A 392 3.52 11.23 0.59
N PRO A 393 4.45 10.33 0.20
CA PRO A 393 5.32 10.55 -0.96
C PRO A 393 4.58 10.46 -2.30
N VAL A 394 3.40 9.83 -2.32
CA VAL A 394 2.57 9.62 -3.51
C VAL A 394 1.54 10.73 -3.73
N HIS A 395 1.54 11.77 -2.89
CA HIS A 395 0.63 12.90 -2.98
C HIS A 395 1.40 14.21 -3.12
N THR A 396 0.83 15.16 -3.87
CA THR A 396 1.42 16.50 -3.99
C THR A 396 1.29 17.27 -2.68
N ILE A 397 2.17 18.26 -2.49
CA ILE A 397 2.14 19.15 -1.31
C ILE A 397 0.77 19.83 -1.19
N GLY A 398 0.23 20.34 -2.30
CA GLY A 398 -1.07 21.00 -2.31
C GLY A 398 -2.20 20.07 -1.89
N ARG A 399 -2.19 18.79 -2.31
CA ARG A 399 -3.22 17.83 -1.89
C ARG A 399 -3.24 17.63 -0.37
N GLN A 400 -2.07 17.59 0.25
CA GLN A 400 -1.92 17.34 1.68
C GLN A 400 -2.24 18.58 2.53
N LEU A 401 -2.02 19.79 2.01
CA LEU A 401 -2.35 21.04 2.69
C LEU A 401 -3.83 21.42 2.61
N ILE A 402 -4.50 21.11 1.49
CA ILE A 402 -5.93 21.42 1.36
C ILE A 402 -6.83 20.50 2.18
N GLU A 403 -6.34 19.33 2.61
CA GLU A 403 -7.14 18.36 3.36
C GLU A 403 -7.65 18.92 4.69
N PRO A 404 -6.80 19.43 5.61
CA PRO A 404 -7.28 20.03 6.86
C PRO A 404 -8.17 21.27 6.62
N LEU A 405 -7.82 22.12 5.65
CA LEU A 405 -8.60 23.31 5.28
C LEU A 405 -10.02 22.96 4.83
N ARG A 406 -10.18 21.89 4.05
CA ARG A 406 -11.50 21.46 3.57
C ARG A 406 -12.29 20.73 4.66
N THR A 407 -11.60 19.97 5.50
CA THR A 407 -12.23 19.17 6.56
C THR A 407 -12.74 20.05 7.71
N HIS A 408 -11.94 21.03 8.14
CA HIS A 408 -12.25 21.83 9.33
C HIS A 408 -12.85 23.20 9.03
N GLU A 409 -12.48 23.85 7.91
CA GLU A 409 -13.01 25.17 7.54
C GLU A 409 -14.09 25.11 6.45
N GLY A 410 -14.33 23.93 5.85
CA GLY A 410 -15.34 23.77 4.81
C GLY A 410 -15.02 24.49 3.49
N LEU A 411 -13.77 24.89 3.27
CA LEU A 411 -13.38 25.64 2.08
C LEU A 411 -13.62 24.86 0.78
N SER A 412 -14.00 25.57 -0.28
CA SER A 412 -14.01 24.99 -1.62
C SER A 412 -12.60 24.58 -2.05
N ARG A 413 -12.46 23.63 -2.99
CA ARG A 413 -11.13 23.20 -3.46
C ARG A 413 -10.27 24.36 -3.98
N ARG A 414 -10.88 25.34 -4.64
CA ARG A 414 -10.18 26.52 -5.17
C ARG A 414 -9.72 27.43 -4.04
N ALA A 415 -10.62 27.78 -3.13
CA ALA A 415 -10.30 28.60 -1.96
C ALA A 415 -9.23 27.94 -1.06
N ALA A 416 -9.32 26.61 -0.87
CA ALA A 416 -8.32 25.87 -0.11
C ALA A 416 -6.94 25.87 -0.79
N LEU A 417 -6.87 25.82 -2.13
CA LEU A 417 -5.60 25.94 -2.86
C LEU A 417 -4.99 27.35 -2.74
N ASP A 418 -5.84 28.38 -2.78
CA ASP A 418 -5.40 29.77 -2.57
C ASP A 418 -4.84 29.93 -1.15
N ARG A 419 -5.57 29.44 -0.14
CA ARG A 419 -5.15 29.44 1.26
C ARG A 419 -3.90 28.59 1.51
N ALA A 420 -3.76 27.44 0.86
CA ALA A 420 -2.57 26.61 0.95
C ALA A 420 -1.33 27.31 0.37
N ALA A 421 -1.49 28.11 -0.70
CA ALA A 421 -0.40 28.93 -1.23
C ALA A 421 0.02 30.01 -0.23
N GLU A 422 -0.94 30.68 0.43
CA GLU A 422 -0.65 31.66 1.48
C GLU A 422 0.08 31.04 2.66
N LEU A 423 -0.34 29.85 3.11
CA LEU A 423 0.33 29.12 4.19
C LEU A 423 1.77 28.76 3.81
N LEU A 424 2.01 28.31 2.57
CA LEU A 424 3.37 28.05 2.08
C LEU A 424 4.22 29.31 2.02
N THR A 425 3.65 30.44 1.59
CA THR A 425 4.34 31.73 1.60
C THR A 425 4.66 32.16 3.03
N LEU A 426 3.74 31.97 3.97
CA LEU A 426 3.90 32.33 5.37
C LEU A 426 5.05 31.55 6.03
N VAL A 427 5.20 30.27 5.71
CA VAL A 427 6.34 29.46 6.19
C VAL A 427 7.62 29.64 5.37
N GLY A 428 7.67 30.61 4.45
CA GLY A 428 8.88 30.96 3.69
C GLY A 428 9.24 30.00 2.57
N VAL A 429 8.28 29.26 1.99
CA VAL A 429 8.52 28.42 0.80
C VAL A 429 8.51 29.28 -0.47
N PRO A 430 9.62 29.33 -1.24
CA PRO A 430 9.69 30.13 -2.47
C PRO A 430 8.80 29.52 -3.55
N ASP A 431 8.24 30.37 -4.42
CA ASP A 431 7.31 29.96 -5.49
C ASP A 431 6.14 29.11 -5.01
N ALA A 432 5.62 29.41 -3.81
CA ALA A 432 4.59 28.65 -3.10
C ALA A 432 3.47 28.12 -4.01
N ARG A 433 2.90 28.99 -4.86
CA ARG A 433 1.80 28.63 -5.76
C ARG A 433 2.16 27.52 -6.75
N ARG A 434 3.36 27.59 -7.36
CA ARG A 434 3.86 26.57 -8.29
C ARG A 434 4.13 25.27 -7.54
N ARG A 435 4.77 25.37 -6.37
CA ARG A 435 5.24 24.22 -5.58
C ARG A 435 4.12 23.40 -4.94
N LEU A 436 2.88 23.88 -4.89
CA LEU A 436 1.72 23.05 -4.54
C LEU A 436 1.57 21.81 -5.44
N GLY A 437 2.07 21.87 -6.68
CA GLY A 437 2.07 20.74 -7.61
C GLY A 437 3.22 19.76 -7.42
N ASP A 438 4.24 20.12 -6.64
CA ASP A 438 5.41 19.27 -6.41
C ASP A 438 5.08 18.18 -5.36
N HIS A 439 5.93 17.16 -5.28
CA HIS A 439 5.89 16.06 -4.32
C HIS A 439 6.93 16.24 -3.21
N PRO A 440 6.78 15.57 -2.04
CA PRO A 440 7.72 15.68 -0.92
C PRO A 440 9.19 15.43 -1.28
N HIS A 441 9.47 14.45 -2.16
CA HIS A 441 10.84 14.12 -2.59
C HIS A 441 11.50 15.23 -3.46
N GLN A 442 10.75 16.27 -3.85
CA GLN A 442 11.25 17.42 -4.59
C GLN A 442 11.58 18.62 -3.68
N PHE A 443 11.39 18.47 -2.36
CA PHE A 443 11.69 19.49 -1.34
C PHE A 443 12.97 19.12 -0.59
N SER A 444 13.75 20.13 -0.16
CA SER A 444 14.83 19.90 0.82
C SER A 444 14.24 19.57 2.20
N GLY A 445 15.06 19.03 3.12
CA GLY A 445 14.61 18.71 4.49
C GLY A 445 13.95 19.90 5.20
N GLY A 446 14.60 21.07 5.19
CA GLY A 446 14.03 22.29 5.77
C GLY A 446 12.75 22.78 5.07
N MET A 447 12.65 22.63 3.75
CA MET A 447 11.41 22.97 3.05
C MET A 447 10.28 21.99 3.39
N ALA A 448 10.56 20.69 3.50
CA ALA A 448 9.59 19.69 3.94
C ALA A 448 9.11 19.97 5.37
N GLN A 449 10.02 20.36 6.27
CA GLN A 449 9.68 20.79 7.63
C GLN A 449 8.72 21.99 7.62
N ARG A 450 9.00 23.02 6.81
CA ARG A 450 8.12 24.18 6.62
C ARG A 450 6.73 23.78 6.12
N VAL A 451 6.63 22.81 5.22
CA VAL A 451 5.33 22.26 4.77
C VAL A 451 4.58 21.58 5.92
N VAL A 452 5.27 20.79 6.75
CA VAL A 452 4.66 20.12 7.90
C VAL A 452 4.13 21.15 8.91
N ILE A 453 4.89 22.22 9.17
CA ILE A 453 4.47 23.36 10.00
C ILE A 453 3.22 24.01 9.39
N ALA A 454 3.23 24.33 8.10
CA ALA A 454 2.08 24.90 7.40
C ALA A 454 0.83 24.00 7.51
N ARG A 455 1.00 22.68 7.43
CA ARG A 455 -0.10 21.72 7.58
C ARG A 455 -0.65 21.69 9.01
N ALA A 456 0.23 21.72 10.02
CA ALA A 456 -0.17 21.74 11.43
C ALA A 456 -0.94 23.02 11.79
N LEU A 457 -0.64 24.13 11.12
CA LEU A 457 -1.25 25.44 11.34
C LEU A 457 -2.47 25.71 10.45
N ALA A 458 -2.77 24.80 9.52
CA ALA A 458 -3.76 25.05 8.47
C ALA A 458 -5.15 25.40 9.03
N ALA A 459 -5.53 24.81 10.17
CA ALA A 459 -6.81 25.05 10.84
C ALA A 459 -6.73 26.08 11.99
N GLY A 460 -5.58 26.76 12.16
CA GLY A 460 -5.41 27.81 13.17
C GLY A 460 -5.47 27.34 14.63
N PRO A 461 -4.62 26.38 15.06
CA PRO A 461 -4.64 25.84 16.41
C PRO A 461 -4.30 26.86 17.49
N ARG A 462 -4.95 26.76 18.66
CA ARG A 462 -4.58 27.52 19.87
C ARG A 462 -3.36 26.94 20.58
N LEU A 463 -3.22 25.61 20.56
CA LEU A 463 -2.06 24.89 21.08
C LEU A 463 -1.33 24.17 19.95
N LEU A 464 -0.05 24.47 19.77
CA LEU A 464 0.85 23.74 18.88
C LEU A 464 1.77 22.84 19.70
N ILE A 465 1.66 21.53 19.51
CA ILE A 465 2.59 20.54 20.07
C ILE A 465 3.68 20.28 19.03
N ALA A 466 4.91 20.63 19.34
CA ALA A 466 6.06 20.44 18.47
C ALA A 466 6.99 19.37 19.05
N ASP A 467 6.87 18.13 18.56
CA ASP A 467 7.71 17.01 18.99
C ASP A 467 8.96 16.91 18.14
N GLU A 468 10.10 17.34 18.71
CA GLU A 468 11.40 17.34 18.04
C GLU A 468 11.39 17.99 16.64
N PRO A 469 10.87 19.23 16.51
CA PRO A 469 10.60 19.86 15.21
C PRO A 469 11.86 20.21 14.40
N THR A 470 13.04 20.06 14.99
CA THR A 470 14.32 20.41 14.37
C THR A 470 15.28 19.23 14.28
N THR A 471 14.85 18.03 14.68
CA THR A 471 15.68 16.83 14.57
C THR A 471 16.04 16.55 13.11
N ALA A 472 17.28 16.12 12.87
CA ALA A 472 17.85 15.83 11.55
C ALA A 472 17.97 17.03 10.58
N LEU A 473 17.89 18.27 11.09
CA LEU A 473 18.24 19.48 10.34
C LEU A 473 19.65 19.97 10.71
N ASP A 474 20.31 20.69 9.80
CA ASP A 474 21.53 21.41 10.13
C ASP A 474 21.24 22.60 11.07
N VAL A 475 22.25 23.01 11.85
CA VAL A 475 22.11 24.06 12.89
C VAL A 475 21.55 25.37 12.32
N THR A 476 21.89 25.73 11.07
CA THR A 476 21.40 26.99 10.48
C THR A 476 19.90 26.89 10.16
N VAL A 477 19.46 25.77 9.56
CA VAL A 477 18.05 25.53 9.27
C VAL A 477 17.24 25.35 10.56
N GLN A 478 17.81 24.73 11.59
CA GLN A 478 17.20 24.61 12.92
C GLN A 478 16.83 25.99 13.49
N CYS A 479 17.78 26.93 13.55
CA CYS A 479 17.49 28.29 14.02
C CYS A 479 16.37 28.95 13.22
N GLN A 480 16.41 28.86 11.88
CA GLN A 480 15.38 29.44 11.03
C GLN A 480 13.98 28.83 11.23
N VAL A 481 13.90 27.55 11.62
CA VAL A 481 12.63 26.88 11.92
C VAL A 481 12.10 27.32 13.28
N LEU A 482 12.98 27.49 14.27
CA LEU A 482 12.60 27.98 15.60
C LEU A 482 12.12 29.44 15.55
N ASP A 483 12.85 30.31 14.86
CA ASP A 483 12.44 31.70 14.61
C ASP A 483 11.08 31.76 13.94
N LEU A 484 10.85 30.89 12.93
CA LEU A 484 9.56 30.78 12.27
C LEU A 484 8.44 30.41 13.28
N LEU A 485 8.67 29.45 14.17
CA LEU A 485 7.66 29.07 15.17
C LEU A 485 7.33 30.22 16.13
N LEU A 486 8.34 30.99 16.56
CA LEU A 486 8.15 32.17 17.42
C LEU A 486 7.39 33.29 16.69
N ASP A 487 7.77 33.60 15.46
CA ASP A 487 7.06 34.56 14.60
C ASP A 487 5.59 34.18 14.43
N LEU A 488 5.32 32.89 14.19
CA LEU A 488 3.97 32.38 14.03
C LEU A 488 3.19 32.48 15.35
N ARG A 489 3.82 32.17 16.50
CA ARG A 489 3.23 32.31 17.83
C ARG A 489 2.78 33.74 18.08
N GLU A 490 3.61 34.73 17.80
CA GLU A 490 3.24 36.14 17.95
C GLU A 490 2.08 36.53 17.01
N ARG A 491 2.14 36.11 15.74
CA ARG A 491 1.12 36.44 14.73
C ARG A 491 -0.26 35.85 15.02
N PHE A 492 -0.30 34.63 15.56
CA PHE A 492 -1.55 33.90 15.79
C PHE A 492 -1.97 33.85 17.26
N GLY A 493 -1.17 34.38 18.18
CA GLY A 493 -1.42 34.27 19.62
C GLY A 493 -1.45 32.82 20.12
N MET A 494 -0.70 31.93 19.47
CA MET A 494 -0.72 30.50 19.78
C MET A 494 0.16 30.20 20.99
N THR A 495 -0.12 29.07 21.65
CA THR A 495 0.70 28.51 22.72
C THR A 495 1.49 27.34 22.18
N ILE A 496 2.75 27.18 22.59
CA ILE A 496 3.63 26.13 22.08
C ILE A 496 4.05 25.20 23.21
N LEU A 497 3.81 23.91 23.04
CA LEU A 497 4.50 22.85 23.79
C LEU A 497 5.65 22.33 22.93
N LEU A 498 6.87 22.72 23.28
CA LEU A 498 8.09 22.30 22.57
C LEU A 498 8.72 21.10 23.29
N ILE A 499 8.80 19.97 22.59
CA ILE A 499 9.50 18.78 23.08
C ILE A 499 10.82 18.68 22.35
N THR A 500 11.90 18.58 23.11
CA THR A 500 13.25 18.43 22.57
C THR A 500 14.14 17.72 23.56
N HIS A 501 15.27 17.20 23.09
CA HIS A 501 16.37 16.74 23.95
C HIS A 501 17.50 17.78 24.03
N ASP A 502 17.44 18.85 23.23
CA ASP A 502 18.44 19.91 23.18
C ASP A 502 18.08 21.03 24.16
N LEU A 503 18.90 21.17 25.21
CA LEU A 503 18.74 22.22 26.21
C LEU A 503 19.14 23.60 25.67
N GLY A 504 20.04 23.71 24.70
CA GLY A 504 20.38 24.99 24.07
C GLY A 504 19.17 25.62 23.39
N VAL A 505 18.40 24.81 22.64
CA VAL A 505 17.13 25.26 22.04
C VAL A 505 16.18 25.79 23.10
N VAL A 506 16.06 25.10 24.24
CA VAL A 506 15.15 25.53 25.32
C VAL A 506 15.59 26.84 25.96
N ALA A 507 16.91 27.06 26.10
CA ALA A 507 17.45 28.31 26.61
C ALA A 507 17.07 29.50 25.72
N ASP A 508 17.00 29.29 24.40
CA ASP A 508 16.76 30.34 23.42
C ASP A 508 15.28 30.68 23.21
N VAL A 509 14.37 29.70 23.32
CA VAL A 509 12.97 29.87 22.85
C VAL A 509 11.88 29.68 23.90
N CYS A 510 12.16 29.02 25.02
CA CYS A 510 11.13 28.67 26.00
C CYS A 510 11.02 29.69 27.13
N ASP A 511 9.80 29.91 27.63
CA ASP A 511 9.54 30.73 28.82
C ASP A 511 9.78 29.90 30.10
N ARG A 512 9.26 28.66 30.11
CA ARG A 512 9.37 27.69 31.20
C ARG A 512 9.71 26.31 30.65
N VAL A 513 10.27 25.47 31.51
CA VAL A 513 10.70 24.12 31.13
C VAL A 513 10.40 23.11 32.24
N ALA A 514 9.96 21.92 31.83
CA ALA A 514 9.89 20.72 32.64
C ALA A 514 10.92 19.69 32.17
N VAL A 515 11.72 19.18 33.11
CA VAL A 515 12.70 18.12 32.87
C VAL A 515 12.07 16.78 33.22
N MET A 516 12.06 15.86 32.25
CA MET A 516 11.44 14.55 32.35
C MET A 516 12.49 13.43 32.33
N ARG A 517 12.39 12.50 33.29
CA ARG A 517 13.25 11.32 33.38
C ARG A 517 12.42 10.10 33.75
N ALA A 518 12.61 8.99 33.02
CA ALA A 518 11.98 7.70 33.30
C ALA A 518 10.46 7.81 33.56
N GLY A 519 9.75 8.55 32.71
CA GLY A 519 8.30 8.70 32.77
C GLY A 519 7.78 9.80 33.71
N ARG A 520 8.65 10.48 34.46
CA ARG A 520 8.24 11.46 35.49
C ARG A 520 8.86 12.83 35.24
N ILE A 521 8.16 13.89 35.61
CA ILE A 521 8.77 15.22 35.70
C ILE A 521 9.57 15.29 37.01
N VAL A 522 10.86 15.60 36.89
CA VAL A 522 11.79 15.67 38.04
C VAL A 522 12.08 17.10 38.47
N GLU A 523 11.88 18.07 37.59
CA GLU A 523 12.08 19.50 37.87
C GLU A 523 11.24 20.36 36.93
N GLN A 524 10.72 21.48 37.42
CA GLN A 524 10.03 22.49 36.61
C GLN A 524 10.46 23.89 37.08
N ALA A 525 10.89 24.74 36.16
CA ALA A 525 11.32 26.09 36.49
C ALA A 525 11.16 27.04 35.30
N PRO A 526 11.14 28.36 35.52
CA PRO A 526 11.47 29.33 34.48
C PRO A 526 12.84 29.02 33.89
N VAL A 527 13.01 29.18 32.58
CA VAL A 527 14.24 28.80 31.88
C VAL A 527 15.47 29.44 32.53
N GLY A 528 15.46 30.74 32.81
CA GLY A 528 16.59 31.41 33.47
C GLY A 528 16.97 30.79 34.83
N GLY A 529 16.01 30.28 35.59
CA GLY A 529 16.25 29.63 36.89
C GLY A 529 16.83 28.22 36.74
N LEU A 530 16.35 27.45 35.76
CA LEU A 530 16.82 26.08 35.51
C LEU A 530 18.32 26.05 35.13
N PHE A 531 18.77 26.97 34.27
CA PHE A 531 20.14 26.99 33.78
C PHE A 531 21.14 27.59 34.77
N THR A 532 20.68 28.45 35.68
CA THR A 532 21.55 29.12 36.68
C THR A 532 21.66 28.32 37.98
N THR A 533 20.55 27.77 38.46
CA THR A 533 20.48 27.04 39.73
C THR A 533 19.60 25.78 39.59
N PRO A 534 20.05 24.75 38.86
CA PRO A 534 19.30 23.50 38.75
C PRO A 534 19.16 22.81 40.11
N GLU A 535 17.93 22.52 40.53
CA GLU A 535 17.66 21.93 41.84
C GLU A 535 17.85 20.42 41.85
N HIS A 536 17.49 19.75 40.74
CA HIS A 536 17.52 18.30 40.67
C HIS A 536 18.88 17.81 40.12
N PRO A 537 19.53 16.80 40.75
CA PRO A 537 20.85 16.31 40.31
C PRO A 537 20.88 15.83 38.86
N TYR A 538 19.78 15.26 38.37
CA TYR A 538 19.65 14.88 36.95
C TYR A 538 19.69 16.09 36.02
N THR A 539 19.03 17.19 36.36
CA THR A 539 19.02 18.41 35.55
C THR A 539 20.43 18.98 35.47
N ALA A 540 21.14 19.06 36.60
CA ALA A 540 22.53 19.49 36.64
C ALA A 540 23.43 18.60 35.77
N ALA A 541 23.25 17.27 35.84
CA ALA A 541 23.99 16.32 35.00
C ALA A 541 23.66 16.48 33.51
N LEU A 542 22.38 16.69 33.16
CA LEU A 542 21.93 16.87 31.78
C LEU A 542 22.51 18.17 31.19
N LEU A 543 22.50 19.28 31.94
CA LEU A 543 23.12 20.56 31.58
C LEU A 543 24.64 20.43 31.41
N ALA A 544 25.31 19.70 32.30
CA ALA A 544 26.75 19.45 32.17
C ALA A 544 27.10 18.61 30.93
N ALA A 545 26.27 17.62 30.60
CA ALA A 545 26.48 16.72 29.47
C ALA A 545 26.16 17.35 28.11
N SER A 546 25.22 18.29 28.06
CA SER A 546 24.81 18.99 26.82
C SER A 546 25.74 20.14 26.43
N GLY A 547 26.88 20.28 27.13
CA GLY A 547 27.81 21.38 26.93
C GLY A 547 27.28 22.62 27.60
N GLY A 548 27.62 22.79 28.88
CA GLY A 548 27.21 23.95 29.67
C GLY A 548 27.43 25.24 28.87
N ALA A 549 26.37 26.05 28.80
CA ALA A 549 26.38 27.37 28.18
C ALA A 549 27.72 28.06 28.48
N HIS A 550 28.52 28.23 27.43
CA HIS A 550 29.69 29.10 27.53
C HIS A 550 29.17 30.49 27.88
N ALA A 551 29.79 31.05 28.93
CA ALA A 551 29.55 32.37 29.51
C ALA A 551 29.44 33.51 28.49
#